data_AF-A0A392V5U6-F1
#
_entry.id   AF-A0A392V5U6-F1
#
_cell.length_a   1.000
_cell.length_b   1.000
_cell.length_c   1.000
_cell.angle_alpha   90.00
_cell.angle_beta   90.00
_cell.angle_gamma   90.00
#
_symmetry.space_group_name_H-M   'P 1'
#
loop_
_entity.id
_entity.type
_entity.pdbx_description
1 polymer ?
#
loop_
_entity_poly.entity_id
_entity_poly.type
_entity_poly.pdbx_seq_one_letter_code
_entity_poly.pdbx_strand_id
1 'polypeptide(L)' 'AFPTLLCSIILEQHPDILGNANIPYRRQGKLCLDQRLISGTHGADNVGPFVQQQAGALSMKQMIADLTETSRAL' A
#
# COMPACT_ATOMS: atom_id res chain seq x y z
N ALA A 1 3.42 -14.21 -7.76
CA ALA A 1 2.78 -15.19 -6.86
C ALA A 1 2.56 -14.60 -5.46
N PHE A 2 3.60 -14.13 -4.79
CA PHE A 2 3.50 -13.56 -3.43
C PHE A 2 2.51 -12.38 -3.27
N PRO A 3 2.47 -11.38 -4.19
CA PRO A 3 1.54 -10.25 -4.04
C PRO A 3 0.08 -10.68 -4.14
N THR A 4 -0.21 -11.64 -5.03
CA THR A 4 -1.56 -12.16 -5.24
C THR A 4 -2.08 -12.90 -4.02
N LEU A 5 -1.23 -13.73 -3.41
CA LEU A 5 -1.59 -14.47 -2.18
C LEU A 5 -1.85 -13.53 -1.01
N LEU A 6 -0.98 -12.53 -0.82
CA LEU A 6 -1.14 -11.56 0.26
C LEU A 6 -2.42 -10.73 0.08
N CYS A 7 -2.74 -10.33 -1.15
CA CYS A 7 -4.00 -9.66 -1.48
C CYS A 7 -5.20 -10.55 -1.17
N SER A 8 -5.17 -11.84 -1.53
CA SER A 8 -6.26 -12.77 -1.21
C SER A 8 -6.51 -12.87 0.29
N ILE A 9 -5.45 -13.02 1.10
CA ILE A 9 -5.56 -13.10 2.56
C ILE A 9 -6.16 -11.82 3.16
N ILE A 10 -5.72 -10.64 2.69
CA ILE A 10 -6.25 -9.35 3.16
C ILE A 10 -7.73 -9.20 2.82
N LEU A 11 -8.14 -9.61 1.62
CA LEU A 11 -9.53 -9.53 1.18
C LEU A 11 -10.43 -10.53 1.91
N GLU A 12 -9.92 -11.70 2.28
CA GLU A 12 -10.64 -12.68 3.11
C GLU A 12 -10.86 -12.17 4.54
N GLN A 13 -9.86 -11.52 5.15
CA GLN A 13 -9.97 -10.96 6.50
C GLN A 13 -10.81 -9.69 6.57
N HIS A 14 -10.84 -8.90 5.49
CA HIS A 14 -11.51 -7.62 5.43
C HIS A 14 -12.31 -7.49 4.12
N PRO A 15 -13.43 -8.21 3.98
CA PRO A 15 -14.22 -8.20 2.75
C PRO A 15 -14.76 -6.80 2.42
N ASP A 16 -14.95 -5.95 3.43
CA ASP A 16 -15.44 -4.58 3.28
C ASP A 16 -14.42 -3.62 2.64
N ILE A 17 -13.12 -4.00 2.60
CA ILE A 17 -12.11 -3.23 1.84
C ILE A 17 -12.47 -3.20 0.37
N LEU A 18 -13.07 -4.28 -0.16
CA LEU A 18 -13.58 -4.35 -1.52
C LEU A 18 -15.01 -3.81 -1.59
N GLY A 19 -15.23 -2.59 -1.07
CA GLY A 19 -16.53 -1.91 -1.15
C GLY A 19 -16.87 -1.40 -2.56
N ASN A 20 -18.13 -1.01 -2.75
CA ASN A 20 -18.69 -0.47 -4.01
C ASN A 20 -17.93 0.75 -4.56
N ALA A 21 -17.10 1.40 -3.73
CA ALA A 21 -16.20 2.49 -4.13
C ALA A 21 -14.97 2.04 -4.93
N ASN A 22 -14.67 0.74 -4.97
CA ASN A 22 -13.57 0.16 -5.77
C ASN A 22 -13.98 -0.14 -7.21
N ILE A 23 -15.23 0.17 -7.59
CA ILE A 23 -15.59 0.22 -9.01
C ILE A 23 -14.78 1.37 -9.63
N PRO A 24 -14.16 1.18 -10.80
CA PRO A 24 -13.48 2.25 -11.51
C PRO A 24 -14.40 3.46 -11.67
N TYR A 25 -14.23 4.46 -10.79
CA TYR A 25 -15.07 5.64 -10.81
C TYR A 25 -14.60 6.54 -11.94
N ARG A 26 -15.42 6.67 -12.98
CA ARG A 26 -15.14 7.61 -14.06
C ARG A 26 -15.24 9.02 -13.50
N ARG A 27 -14.10 9.69 -13.31
CA ARG A 27 -14.09 11.13 -13.02
C ARG A 27 -14.78 11.86 -14.18
N GLN A 28 -15.72 12.76 -13.85
CA GLN A 28 -16.42 13.58 -14.85
C GLN A 28 -15.51 14.64 -15.50
N GLY A 29 -14.39 14.98 -14.84
CA GLY A 29 -13.42 15.94 -15.36
C GLY A 29 -12.38 15.31 -16.29
N LYS A 30 -11.87 16.11 -17.24
CA LYS A 30 -10.73 15.73 -18.07
C LYS A 30 -9.49 15.57 -17.18
N LEU A 31 -8.78 14.44 -17.31
CA LEU A 31 -7.48 14.26 -16.69
C LEU A 31 -6.47 15.17 -17.41
N CYS A 32 -5.99 16.18 -16.70
CA CYS A 32 -4.90 17.03 -17.16
C CYS A 32 -3.65 16.64 -16.36
N LEU A 33 -2.59 16.22 -17.06
CA LEU A 33 -1.29 15.98 -16.48
C LEU A 33 -0.43 17.23 -16.73
N ASP A 34 0.14 17.79 -15.67
CA ASP A 34 1.14 18.86 -15.79
C ASP A 34 2.38 18.30 -16.50
N GLN A 35 2.87 18.99 -17.53
CA GLN A 35 4.03 18.58 -18.32
C GLN A 35 5.26 18.31 -17.43
N ARG A 36 5.39 19.01 -16.30
CA ARG A 36 6.48 18.83 -15.34
C ARG A 36 6.52 17.42 -14.73
N LEU A 37 5.38 16.73 -14.65
CA LEU A 37 5.30 15.33 -14.21
C LEU A 37 5.96 14.37 -15.21
N ILE A 38 5.96 14.73 -16.50
CA ILE A 38 6.49 13.89 -17.58
C ILE A 38 7.94 14.26 -17.89
N SER A 39 8.30 15.55 -17.79
CA SER A 39 9.63 16.06 -18.07
C SER A 39 10.68 15.72 -17.00
N GLY A 40 10.31 15.02 -15.92
CA GLY A 40 11.24 14.52 -14.89
C GLY A 40 11.92 15.61 -14.06
N THR A 41 11.50 16.87 -14.21
CA THR A 41 12.24 18.04 -13.74
C THR A 41 12.00 18.36 -12.25
N HIS A 42 11.09 17.64 -11.57
CA HIS A 42 10.67 17.88 -10.18
C HIS A 42 10.51 16.60 -9.35
N GLY A 43 11.44 15.63 -9.49
CA GLY A 43 11.44 14.44 -8.63
C GLY A 43 11.50 14.78 -7.12
N ALA A 44 12.13 15.91 -6.76
CA ALA A 44 12.29 16.36 -5.37
C ALA A 44 11.01 16.96 -4.75
N ASP A 45 10.17 17.64 -5.53
CA ASP A 45 8.95 18.29 -5.02
C ASP A 45 7.87 17.31 -4.56
N ASN A 46 7.95 16.07 -5.03
CA ASN A 46 7.00 15.00 -4.70
C ASN A 46 7.47 14.13 -3.54
N VAL A 47 8.66 14.40 -2.98
CA VAL A 47 9.15 13.70 -1.79
C VAL A 47 8.56 14.39 -0.57
N GLY A 48 7.44 13.86 -0.08
CA GLY A 48 6.96 14.21 1.26
C GLY A 48 8.01 13.81 2.31
N PRO A 49 8.06 14.49 3.47
CA PRO A 49 8.91 14.04 4.58
C PRO A 49 8.51 12.61 4.93
N PHE A 50 9.46 11.67 4.77
CA PHE A 50 9.30 10.32 5.28
C PHE A 50 9.33 10.41 6.80
N VAL A 51 8.15 10.53 7.41
CA VAL A 51 8.02 10.36 8.85
C VAL A 51 8.24 8.89 9.10
N GLN A 52 9.47 8.53 9.46
CA GLN A 52 9.75 7.25 10.09
C GLN A 52 9.04 7.27 11.44
N GLN A 53 7.74 6.93 11.45
CA GLN A 53 7.00 6.79 12.70
C GLN A 53 7.71 5.72 13.51
N GLN A 54 8.44 6.14 14.55
CA GLN A 54 8.90 5.26 15.61
C GLN A 54 7.69 4.91 16.50
N ALA A 55 6.67 4.29 15.90
CA ALA A 55 5.66 3.57 16.66
C ALA A 55 6.30 2.23 17.02
N GLY A 56 7.01 2.18 18.15
CA GLY A 56 7.53 0.96 18.77
C GLY A 56 8.06 -0.07 17.77
N ALA A 57 9.09 0.28 17.01
CA ALA A 57 9.52 -0.53 15.87
C ALA A 57 10.02 -1.90 16.35
N LEU A 58 9.18 -2.92 16.20
CA LEU A 58 9.64 -4.31 16.21
C LEU A 58 10.71 -4.40 15.12
N SER A 59 11.89 -4.88 15.49
CA SER A 59 12.94 -5.20 14.52
C SER A 59 12.33 -6.07 13.41
N MET A 60 12.78 -5.87 12.17
CA MET A 60 12.38 -6.72 11.04
C MET A 60 12.53 -8.22 11.38
N LYS A 61 13.53 -8.58 12.19
CA LYS A 61 13.73 -9.95 12.69
C LYS A 61 12.58 -10.43 13.58
N GLN A 62 12.09 -9.57 14.47
CA GLN A 62 10.98 -9.88 15.37
C GLN A 62 9.67 -10.04 14.59
N MET A 63 9.42 -9.14 13.63
CA MET A 63 8.26 -9.23 12.74
C MET A 63 8.22 -10.55 11.95
N ILE A 64 9.38 -10.99 11.43
CA ILE A 64 9.49 -12.27 10.73
C ILE A 64 9.25 -13.45 11.68
N ALA A 65 9.80 -13.40 12.89
CA ALA A 65 9.61 -14.44 13.89
C ALA A 65 8.12 -14.62 14.24
N ASP A 66 7.44 -13.51 14.58
CA ASP A 66 6.03 -13.49 14.97
C ASP A 66 5.13 -14.00 13.84
N LEU A 67 5.40 -13.59 12.59
CA LEU A 67 4.66 -14.05 11.42
C LEU A 67 4.86 -15.55 11.18
N THR A 68 6.09 -16.04 11.35
CA THR A 68 6.39 -17.46 11.14
C THR A 68 5.73 -18.32 12.22
N GLU A 69 5.71 -17.84 13.46
CA GLU A 69 5.04 -18.51 14.58
C GLU A 69 3.52 -18.57 14.38
N THR A 70 2.90 -17.43 14.09
CA THR A 70 1.45 -17.35 13.84
C THR A 70 1.01 -18.22 12.65
N SER A 71 1.80 -18.26 11.56
CA SER A 71 1.50 -19.12 10.39
C SER A 71 1.55 -20.63 10.67
N ARG A 72 2.22 -21.05 11.76
CA ARG A 72 2.28 -22.47 12.16
C ARG A 72 1.11 -22.88 13.06
N ALA A 73 0.45 -21.92 13.68
CA ALA A 73 -0.67 -22.13 14.58
C ALA A 73 -2.03 -22.13 13.86
N LEU A 74 -2.05 -21.76 12.58
CA LEU A 74 -3.19 -21.85 11.65
C LEU A 74 -3.09 -23.13 10.81
#